data_AF-A0A7C4AI93-F1
#
_entry.id   AF-A0A7C4AI93-F1
#
_cell.length_a   1.000
_cell.length_b   1.000
_cell.length_c   1.000
_cell.angle_alpha   90.00
_cell.angle_beta   90.00
_cell.angle_gamma   90.00
#
_symmetry.space_group_name_H-M   'P 1'
#
loop_
_entity.id
_entity.type
_entity.pdbx_description
1 polymer ?
#
loop_
_entity_poly.entity_id
_entity_poly.type
_entity_poly.pdbx_seq_one_letter_code
_entity_poly.pdbx_strand_id
1 'polypeptide(L)'
;MAKLSGIPISAGIAIGKAFFLNRSQFGPVPRQILADDQVEDEAQRLRDAFADAKAELKAIRERVPAELKDHALIMDSHLMIMSDPKLMGSAVEQVLALRINAEWALEKAVSILEEAFNALDDPYFRERLQDVRLVADRVRGKLMGQKVDFKALGSRAVLLAHDLTPADTVELQVDKIMGFATVQGGKTSHAGILAKSLGIPAVVG
;
A
#
# COMPACT_ATOMS: atom_id res chain seq x y z
N MET A 1 -9.32 -27.35 16.50
CA MET A 1 -8.26 -26.32 16.67
C MET A 1 -7.47 -26.31 15.37
N ALA A 2 -7.37 -25.16 14.69
CA ALA A 2 -6.65 -25.08 13.41
C ALA A 2 -5.17 -24.73 13.66
N LYS A 3 -4.26 -25.44 12.98
CA LYS A 3 -2.83 -25.12 12.95
C LYS A 3 -2.48 -24.68 11.54
N LEU A 4 -1.92 -23.48 11.42
CA LEU A 4 -1.38 -22.96 10.18
C LEU A 4 0.15 -22.97 10.25
N SER A 5 0.78 -23.21 9.12
CA SER A 5 2.24 -23.26 8.97
C SER A 5 2.63 -22.30 7.85
N GLY A 6 3.76 -21.63 8.02
CA GLY A 6 4.36 -20.76 7.01
C GLY A 6 5.88 -20.72 7.20
N ILE A 7 6.52 -19.76 6.55
CA ILE A 7 7.96 -19.55 6.61
C ILE A 7 8.31 -18.75 7.88
N PRO A 8 9.11 -19.32 8.81
CA PRO A 8 9.55 -18.60 9.99
C PRO A 8 10.56 -17.52 9.58
N ILE A 9 10.31 -16.29 10.01
CA ILE A 9 11.19 -15.14 9.72
C ILE A 9 12.01 -14.75 10.94
N SER A 10 11.34 -14.65 12.09
CA SER A 10 11.92 -14.19 13.35
C SER A 10 11.42 -15.06 14.49
N ALA A 11 12.34 -15.47 15.37
CA ALA A 11 12.08 -16.43 16.43
C ALA A 11 11.36 -15.79 17.63
N GLY A 12 10.55 -16.59 18.32
CA GLY A 12 9.90 -16.22 19.58
C GLY A 12 8.46 -16.71 19.65
N ILE A 13 7.78 -16.42 20.77
CA ILE A 13 6.40 -16.84 21.03
C ILE A 13 5.59 -15.59 21.37
N ALA A 14 4.57 -15.31 20.56
CA ALA A 14 3.61 -14.23 20.78
C ALA A 14 2.23 -14.82 21.10
N ILE A 15 1.62 -14.40 22.20
CA ILE A 15 0.28 -14.82 22.62
C ILE A 15 -0.53 -13.57 22.91
N GLY A 16 -1.61 -13.35 22.15
CA GLY A 16 -2.43 -12.15 22.29
C GLY A 16 -3.69 -12.22 21.43
N LYS A 17 -4.51 -11.16 21.48
CA LYS A 17 -5.68 -11.03 20.61
C LYS A 17 -5.22 -10.89 19.16
N ALA A 18 -5.93 -11.54 18.25
CA ALA A 18 -5.71 -11.38 16.82
C ALA A 18 -6.30 -10.05 16.34
N PHE A 19 -5.49 -9.24 15.66
CA PHE A 19 -5.97 -8.06 14.95
C PHE A 19 -5.81 -8.29 13.45
N PHE A 20 -6.92 -8.25 12.72
CA PHE A 20 -6.94 -8.47 11.28
C PHE A 20 -6.75 -7.15 10.56
N LEU A 21 -5.60 -6.98 9.91
CA LEU A 21 -5.37 -5.88 8.99
C LEU A 21 -5.80 -6.31 7.60
N ASN A 22 -7.05 -5.99 7.27
CA ASN A 22 -7.59 -6.27 5.95
C ASN A 22 -7.44 -5.05 5.03
N ARG A 23 -6.31 -4.97 4.32
CA ARG A 23 -6.15 -4.06 3.17
C ARG A 23 -6.50 -4.73 1.84
N SER A 24 -6.77 -6.04 1.84
CA SER A 24 -6.81 -6.85 0.63
C SER A 24 -8.22 -7.33 0.33
N GLN A 25 -8.95 -6.45 -0.34
CA GLN A 25 -9.45 -6.69 -1.70
C GLN A 25 -10.29 -5.46 -2.01
N PHE A 26 -9.72 -4.51 -2.75
CA PHE A 26 -10.60 -3.63 -3.49
C PHE A 26 -11.44 -4.54 -4.39
N GLY A 27 -12.73 -4.68 -4.06
CA GLY A 27 -13.67 -5.31 -4.97
C GLY A 27 -13.57 -4.62 -6.34
N PRO A 28 -14.02 -5.30 -7.42
CA PRO A 28 -14.10 -4.65 -8.71
C PRO A 28 -14.90 -3.35 -8.55
N VAL A 29 -14.25 -2.21 -8.80
CA VAL A 29 -14.96 -0.93 -8.86
C VAL A 29 -15.74 -0.96 -10.16
N PRO A 30 -17.06 -0.72 -10.18
CA PRO A 30 -17.81 -0.70 -11.42
C PRO A 30 -17.33 0.47 -12.29
N ARG A 31 -17.18 0.22 -13.60
CA ARG A 31 -16.90 1.29 -14.55
C ARG A 31 -18.14 2.15 -14.69
N GLN A 32 -17.99 3.44 -14.43
CA GLN A 32 -19.06 4.41 -14.62
C GLN A 32 -18.68 5.37 -15.75
N ILE A 33 -19.66 5.71 -16.58
CA ILE A 33 -19.53 6.76 -17.59
C ILE A 33 -20.11 8.03 -16.98
N LEU A 34 -19.33 9.10 -16.99
CA LEU A 34 -19.67 10.40 -16.43
C LEU A 34 -20.43 11.26 -17.44
N ALA A 35 -21.33 12.09 -16.94
CA ALA A 35 -21.88 13.19 -17.72
C ALA A 35 -20.82 14.30 -17.91
N ASP A 36 -20.94 15.09 -18.99
CA ASP A 36 -19.94 16.09 -19.39
C ASP A 36 -19.64 17.12 -18.29
N ASP A 37 -20.65 17.47 -17.49
CA ASP A 37 -20.55 18.40 -16.36
C ASP A 37 -19.87 17.80 -15.12
N GLN A 38 -19.71 16.48 -15.05
CA GLN A 38 -19.07 15.77 -13.93
C GLN A 38 -17.60 15.45 -14.18
N VAL A 39 -17.14 15.57 -15.43
CA VAL A 39 -15.79 15.12 -15.85
C VAL A 39 -14.69 15.89 -15.13
N GLU A 40 -14.79 17.22 -15.05
CA GLU A 40 -13.74 18.02 -14.40
C GLU A 40 -13.74 17.85 -12.89
N ASP A 41 -14.92 17.73 -12.27
CA ASP A 41 -15.05 17.44 -10.84
C ASP A 41 -14.41 16.10 -10.49
N GLU A 42 -14.60 15.07 -11.33
CA GLU A 42 -13.96 13.77 -11.12
C GLU A 42 -12.44 13.83 -11.33
N ALA A 43 -11.97 14.61 -12.31
CA ALA A 43 -10.54 14.84 -12.50
C ALA A 43 -9.94 15.57 -11.29
N GLN A 44 -10.67 16.52 -10.70
CA GLN A 44 -10.26 17.21 -9.47
C GLN A 44 -10.24 16.27 -8.27
N ARG A 45 -11.29 15.44 -8.09
CA ARG A 45 -11.34 14.40 -7.06
C ARG A 45 -10.12 13.47 -7.13
N LEU A 46 -9.69 13.10 -8.33
CA LEU A 46 -8.47 12.32 -8.54
C LEU A 46 -7.22 13.06 -8.08
N ARG A 47 -7.05 14.34 -8.45
CA ARG A 47 -5.91 15.18 -8.02
C ARG A 47 -5.87 15.32 -6.49
N ASP A 48 -7.02 15.54 -5.87
CA ASP A 48 -7.15 15.65 -4.41
C ASP A 48 -6.76 14.33 -3.73
N ALA A 49 -7.17 13.18 -4.28
CA ALA A 49 -6.79 11.88 -3.76
C ALA A 49 -5.26 11.64 -3.82
N PHE A 50 -4.58 12.08 -4.89
CA PHE A 50 -3.12 12.07 -4.96
C PHE A 50 -2.49 12.98 -3.90
N ALA A 51 -3.02 14.19 -3.73
CA ALA A 51 -2.54 15.14 -2.73
C ALA A 51 -2.68 14.60 -1.29
N ASP A 52 -3.84 14.03 -0.97
CA ASP A 52 -4.14 13.44 0.32
C ASP A 52 -3.27 12.21 0.61
N ALA A 53 -3.12 11.31 -0.37
CA ALA A 53 -2.25 10.14 -0.27
C ALA A 53 -0.79 10.57 -0.02
N LYS A 54 -0.32 11.62 -0.68
CA LYS A 54 1.03 12.16 -0.54
C LYS A 54 1.24 12.80 0.84
N ALA A 55 0.29 13.61 1.28
CA ALA A 55 0.34 14.26 2.58
C ALA A 55 0.35 13.22 3.72
N GLU A 56 -0.49 12.20 3.63
CA GLU A 56 -0.51 11.09 4.59
C GLU A 56 0.81 10.32 4.60
N LEU A 57 1.31 9.91 3.43
CA LEU A 57 2.57 9.16 3.36
C LEU A 57 3.75 9.97 3.89
N LYS A 58 3.78 11.29 3.64
CA LYS A 58 4.78 12.18 4.20
C LYS A 58 4.70 12.26 5.73
N ALA A 59 3.49 12.37 6.29
CA ALA A 59 3.29 12.38 7.74
C ALA A 59 3.71 11.05 8.39
N ILE A 60 3.51 9.91 7.72
CA ILE A 60 4.00 8.61 8.18
C ILE A 60 5.53 8.57 8.12
N ARG A 61 6.10 9.04 7.01
CA ARG A 61 7.54 9.10 6.78
C ARG A 61 8.30 9.89 7.84
N GLU A 62 7.72 10.98 8.33
CA GLU A 62 8.28 11.81 9.41
C GLU A 62 8.28 11.12 10.78
N ARG A 63 7.46 10.08 10.97
CA ARG A 63 7.35 9.30 12.21
C ARG A 63 8.22 8.04 12.20
N VAL A 64 8.94 7.76 11.10
CA VAL A 64 9.78 6.56 10.98
C VAL A 64 10.93 6.64 12.00
N PRO A 65 11.06 5.66 12.93
CA PRO A 65 12.19 5.61 13.86
C PRO A 65 13.53 5.47 13.15
N ALA A 66 14.61 5.94 13.78
CA ALA A 66 15.98 5.85 13.24
C ALA A 66 16.47 4.41 13.02
N GLU A 67 15.86 3.43 13.70
CA GLU A 67 16.13 2.01 13.56
C GLU A 67 15.58 1.42 12.25
N LEU A 68 14.67 2.15 11.57
CA LEU A 68 13.99 1.74 10.34
C LEU A 68 14.37 2.62 9.14
N LYS A 69 15.62 3.10 9.08
CA LYS A 69 16.10 3.98 7.99
C LYS A 69 15.86 3.41 6.58
N ASP A 70 16.04 2.10 6.39
CA ASP A 70 15.82 1.47 5.08
C ASP A 70 14.35 1.51 4.66
N HIS A 71 13.43 1.43 5.61
CA HIS A 71 11.98 1.52 5.36
C HIS A 71 11.58 2.94 4.97
N ALA A 72 12.29 3.91 5.54
CA ALA A 72 12.19 5.30 5.23
C ALA A 72 12.58 5.58 3.76
N LEU A 73 13.64 4.95 3.24
CA LEU A 73 14.05 5.05 1.83
C LEU A 73 13.01 4.49 0.85
N ILE A 74 12.30 3.43 1.24
CA ILE A 74 11.21 2.85 0.44
C ILE A 74 10.05 3.83 0.34
N MET A 75 9.66 4.45 1.47
CA MET A 75 8.63 5.50 1.47
C MET A 75 9.06 6.73 0.66
N ASP A 76 10.34 7.10 0.69
CA ASP A 76 10.86 8.20 -0.14
C ASP A 76 10.70 7.88 -1.63
N SER A 77 10.99 6.64 -2.03
CA SER A 77 10.75 6.16 -3.40
C SER A 77 9.27 6.24 -3.80
N HIS A 78 8.36 5.86 -2.90
CA HIS A 78 6.91 5.96 -3.13
C HIS A 78 6.46 7.42 -3.24
N LEU A 79 6.99 8.32 -2.40
CA LEU A 79 6.74 9.76 -2.49
C LEU A 79 7.25 10.35 -3.81
N MET A 80 8.40 9.88 -4.31
CA MET A 80 8.92 10.30 -5.62
C MET A 80 7.99 9.85 -6.75
N ILE A 81 7.52 8.59 -6.75
CA ILE A 81 6.58 8.08 -7.75
C ILE A 81 5.26 8.86 -7.70
N MET A 82 4.72 9.11 -6.51
CA MET A 82 3.46 9.85 -6.34
C MET A 82 3.60 11.34 -6.73
N SER A 83 4.82 11.86 -6.75
CA SER A 83 5.12 13.22 -7.21
C SER A 83 5.45 13.29 -8.70
N ASP A 84 5.60 12.15 -9.38
CA ASP A 84 5.84 12.12 -10.82
C ASP A 84 4.54 12.55 -11.54
N PRO A 85 4.57 13.64 -12.32
CA PRO A 85 3.40 14.13 -13.03
C PRO A 85 2.89 13.13 -14.07
N LYS A 86 3.69 12.15 -14.51
CA LYS A 86 3.27 11.16 -15.52
C LYS A 86 2.14 10.27 -15.03
N LEU A 87 2.21 9.74 -13.81
CA LEU A 87 1.20 8.82 -13.29
C LEU A 87 -0.13 9.54 -13.07
N MET A 88 -0.10 10.66 -12.33
CA MET A 88 -1.28 11.49 -12.09
C MET A 88 -1.84 12.08 -13.40
N GLY A 89 -0.96 12.59 -14.26
CA GLY A 89 -1.34 13.16 -15.55
C GLY A 89 -2.00 12.15 -16.47
N SER A 90 -1.43 10.95 -16.59
CA SER A 90 -2.03 9.85 -17.35
C SER A 90 -3.40 9.47 -16.80
N ALA A 91 -3.54 9.33 -15.49
CA ALA A 91 -4.83 9.01 -14.86
C ALA A 91 -5.87 10.12 -15.09
N VAL A 92 -5.50 11.40 -14.96
CA VAL A 92 -6.38 12.54 -15.29
C VAL A 92 -6.77 12.54 -16.76
N GLU A 93 -5.84 12.28 -17.68
CA GLU A 93 -6.13 12.17 -19.11
C GLU A 93 -7.15 11.07 -19.40
N GLN A 94 -7.06 9.92 -18.72
CA GLN A 94 -8.05 8.85 -18.86
C GLN A 94 -9.45 9.28 -18.40
N VAL A 95 -9.57 10.06 -17.30
CA VAL A 95 -10.86 10.64 -16.86
C VAL A 95 -11.43 11.54 -17.96
N LEU A 96 -10.62 12.48 -18.47
CA LEU A 96 -11.05 13.48 -19.44
C LEU A 96 -11.41 12.86 -20.80
N ALA A 97 -10.59 11.95 -21.30
CA ALA A 97 -10.74 11.36 -22.63
C ALA A 97 -11.84 10.30 -22.69
N LEU A 98 -11.95 9.47 -21.64
CA LEU A 98 -12.90 8.34 -21.63
C LEU A 98 -14.16 8.61 -20.82
N ARG A 99 -14.21 9.74 -20.09
CA ARG A 99 -15.32 10.15 -19.23
C ARG A 99 -15.65 9.05 -18.22
N ILE A 100 -14.63 8.54 -17.54
CA ILE A 100 -14.74 7.44 -16.58
C ILE A 100 -14.37 7.90 -15.17
N ASN A 101 -14.92 7.20 -14.18
CA ASN A 101 -14.61 7.47 -12.76
C ASN A 101 -13.11 7.29 -12.44
N ALA A 102 -12.64 8.03 -11.44
CA ALA A 102 -11.25 8.20 -11.06
C ALA A 102 -10.53 6.88 -10.74
N GLU A 103 -11.21 5.93 -10.09
CA GLU A 103 -10.63 4.63 -9.76
C GLU A 103 -10.31 3.82 -11.03
N TRP A 104 -11.20 3.87 -12.02
CA TRP A 104 -11.00 3.19 -13.30
C TRP A 104 -9.92 3.87 -14.15
N ALA A 105 -9.88 5.20 -14.09
CA ALA A 105 -8.85 5.99 -14.77
C ALA A 105 -7.45 5.70 -14.20
N LEU A 106 -7.34 5.61 -12.88
CA LEU A 106 -6.11 5.23 -12.19
C LEU A 106 -5.67 3.81 -12.57
N GLU A 107 -6.58 2.83 -12.55
CA GLU A 107 -6.27 1.46 -12.95
C GLU A 107 -5.77 1.39 -14.40
N LYS A 108 -6.43 2.11 -15.32
CA LYS A 108 -5.98 2.21 -16.72
C LYS A 108 -4.58 2.82 -16.84
N ALA A 109 -4.29 3.90 -16.13
CA ALA A 109 -2.98 4.54 -16.15
C ALA A 109 -1.88 3.58 -15.66
N VAL A 110 -2.16 2.79 -14.62
CA VAL A 110 -1.24 1.75 -14.15
C VAL A 110 -1.07 0.67 -15.22
N SER A 111 -2.14 0.13 -15.80
CA SER A 111 -2.04 -0.90 -16.86
C SER A 111 -1.22 -0.43 -18.07
N ILE A 112 -1.36 0.83 -18.48
CA ILE A 112 -0.54 1.41 -19.56
C ILE A 112 0.95 1.38 -19.21
N LEU A 113 1.30 1.72 -17.96
CA LEU A 113 2.68 1.63 -17.48
C LEU A 113 3.16 0.17 -17.42
N GLU A 114 2.32 -0.75 -16.94
CA GLU A 114 2.65 -2.19 -16.90
C GLU A 114 2.96 -2.74 -18.30
N GLU A 115 2.14 -2.43 -19.29
CA GLU A 115 2.37 -2.83 -20.68
C GLU A 115 3.70 -2.28 -21.22
N ALA A 116 4.00 -1.01 -20.95
CA ALA A 116 5.25 -0.39 -21.36
C ALA A 116 6.49 -1.00 -20.68
N PHE A 117 6.41 -1.34 -19.39
CA PHE A 117 7.51 -1.95 -18.65
C PHE A 117 7.71 -3.44 -18.99
N ASN A 118 6.62 -4.19 -19.19
CA ASN A 118 6.69 -5.59 -19.57
C ASN A 118 7.32 -5.78 -20.96
N ALA A 119 7.19 -4.80 -21.85
CA ALA A 119 7.84 -4.83 -23.16
C ALA A 119 9.38 -4.77 -23.10
N LEU A 120 9.96 -4.38 -21.96
CA LEU A 120 11.41 -4.21 -21.79
C LEU A 120 12.11 -5.43 -21.17
N ASP A 121 11.36 -6.39 -20.61
CA ASP A 121 11.82 -7.66 -20.00
C ASP A 121 13.05 -7.55 -19.04
N ASP A 122 13.12 -6.48 -18.25
CA ASP A 122 14.19 -6.25 -17.26
C ASP A 122 13.69 -6.50 -15.82
N PRO A 123 14.37 -7.32 -15.00
CA PRO A 123 14.08 -7.48 -13.58
C PRO A 123 13.98 -6.17 -12.78
N TYR A 124 14.78 -5.16 -13.11
CA TYR A 124 14.73 -3.84 -12.47
C TYR A 124 13.37 -3.15 -12.65
N PHE A 125 12.75 -3.30 -13.82
CA PHE A 125 11.44 -2.70 -14.09
C PHE A 125 10.29 -3.41 -13.36
N ARG A 126 10.44 -4.71 -13.04
CA ARG A 126 9.42 -5.45 -12.28
C ARG A 126 9.28 -4.94 -10.85
N GLU A 127 10.39 -4.68 -10.16
CA GLU A 127 10.35 -4.09 -8.81
C GLU A 127 9.76 -2.67 -8.85
N ARG A 128 10.15 -1.87 -9.85
CA ARG A 128 9.60 -0.52 -10.02
C ARG A 128 8.09 -0.51 -10.25
N LEU A 129 7.58 -1.51 -10.97
CA LEU A 129 6.16 -1.65 -11.25
C LEU A 129 5.37 -1.99 -9.99
N GLN A 130 5.94 -2.83 -9.12
CA GLN A 130 5.35 -3.14 -7.82
C GLN A 130 5.22 -1.87 -6.96
N ASP A 131 6.22 -0.99 -6.96
CA ASP A 131 6.12 0.30 -6.27
C ASP A 131 5.03 1.21 -6.85
N VAL A 132 4.89 1.24 -8.18
CA VAL A 132 3.80 2.00 -8.84
C VAL A 132 2.43 1.46 -8.42
N ARG A 133 2.26 0.14 -8.36
CA ARG A 133 1.04 -0.52 -7.89
C ARG A 133 0.72 -0.15 -6.44
N LEU A 134 1.71 -0.18 -5.54
CA LEU A 134 1.53 0.21 -4.15
C LEU A 134 1.11 1.69 -3.99
N VAL A 135 1.68 2.59 -4.80
CA VAL A 135 1.29 4.00 -4.84
C VAL A 135 -0.15 4.15 -5.34
N ALA A 136 -0.51 3.47 -6.43
CA ALA A 136 -1.85 3.51 -6.98
C ALA A 136 -2.89 2.95 -6.00
N ASP A 137 -2.59 1.85 -5.31
CA ASP A 137 -3.46 1.29 -4.28
C ASP A 137 -3.70 2.26 -3.13
N ARG A 138 -2.68 3.03 -2.72
CA ARG A 138 -2.85 4.06 -1.69
C ARG A 138 -3.79 5.18 -2.17
N VAL A 139 -3.62 5.66 -3.41
CA VAL A 139 -4.51 6.69 -3.99
C VAL A 139 -5.93 6.16 -4.14
N ARG A 140 -6.09 4.91 -4.60
CA ARG A 140 -7.38 4.23 -4.69
C ARG A 140 -8.06 4.12 -3.33
N GLY A 141 -7.31 3.83 -2.27
CA GLY A 141 -7.81 3.86 -0.89
C GLY A 141 -8.43 5.20 -0.50
N LYS A 142 -7.82 6.32 -0.92
CA LYS A 142 -8.36 7.67 -0.72
C LYS A 142 -9.64 7.90 -1.50
N LEU A 143 -9.66 7.51 -2.78
CA LEU A 143 -10.85 7.61 -3.61
C LEU A 143 -12.03 6.84 -3.00
N MET A 144 -11.79 5.63 -2.50
CA MET A 144 -12.82 4.79 -1.90
C MET A 144 -13.19 5.17 -0.46
N GLY A 145 -12.62 6.25 0.09
CA GLY A 145 -12.91 6.73 1.45
C GLY A 145 -12.48 5.75 2.54
N GLN A 146 -11.57 4.82 2.25
CA GLN A 146 -11.10 3.87 3.24
C GLN A 146 -10.26 4.58 4.29
N LYS A 147 -10.65 4.38 5.55
CA LYS A 147 -9.85 4.75 6.71
C LYS A 147 -9.43 3.47 7.40
N VAL A 148 -8.14 3.21 7.43
CA VAL A 148 -7.60 2.15 8.28
C VAL A 148 -7.49 2.72 9.68
N ASP A 149 -8.43 2.35 10.56
CA ASP A 149 -8.40 2.81 11.94
C ASP A 149 -7.45 1.95 12.78
N PHE A 150 -6.18 2.30 12.72
CA PHE A 150 -5.15 1.70 13.57
C PHE A 150 -5.35 2.07 15.06
N LYS A 151 -6.17 3.08 15.40
CA LYS A 151 -6.46 3.44 16.80
C LYS A 151 -7.37 2.43 17.49
N ALA A 152 -8.08 1.59 16.74
CA ALA A 152 -8.82 0.45 17.27
C ALA A 152 -7.92 -0.59 17.96
N LEU A 153 -6.60 -0.55 17.69
CA LEU A 153 -5.58 -1.32 18.40
C LEU A 153 -5.35 -0.71 19.80
N GLY A 154 -6.36 -0.80 20.67
CA GLY A 154 -6.33 -0.28 22.04
C GLY A 154 -5.36 -1.00 22.97
N SER A 155 -4.82 -2.14 22.56
CA SER A 155 -3.86 -2.96 23.31
C SER A 155 -2.90 -3.69 22.39
N ARG A 156 -1.81 -4.23 22.96
CA ARG A 156 -0.89 -5.14 22.27
C ARG A 156 -1.63 -6.33 21.64
N ALA A 157 -1.27 -6.69 20.42
CA ALA A 157 -1.97 -7.71 19.63
C ALA A 157 -1.02 -8.51 18.71
N VAL A 158 -1.51 -9.67 18.26
CA VAL A 158 -0.90 -10.45 17.17
C VAL A 158 -1.57 -10.02 15.86
N LEU A 159 -0.79 -9.50 14.92
CA LEU A 159 -1.29 -8.98 13.67
C LEU A 159 -1.46 -10.10 12.64
N LEU A 160 -2.60 -10.15 11.97
CA LEU A 160 -2.86 -11.04 10.84
C LEU A 160 -3.18 -10.18 9.63
N ALA A 161 -2.39 -10.28 8.56
CA ALA A 161 -2.60 -9.48 7.35
C ALA A 161 -2.40 -10.33 6.09
N HIS A 162 -2.82 -9.83 4.94
CA HIS A 162 -2.43 -10.44 3.69
C HIS A 162 -0.98 -10.08 3.34
N ASP A 163 -0.62 -8.81 3.47
CA ASP A 163 0.74 -8.28 3.36
C ASP A 163 0.89 -7.13 4.38
N LEU A 164 2.13 -6.74 4.69
CA LEU A 164 2.44 -5.64 5.58
C LEU A 164 3.41 -4.66 4.90
N THR A 165 2.92 -3.45 4.62
CA THR A 165 3.77 -2.40 4.06
C THR A 165 4.62 -1.73 5.15
N PRO A 166 5.75 -1.10 4.79
CA PRO A 166 6.51 -0.28 5.73
C PRO A 166 5.66 0.80 6.41
N ALA A 167 4.71 1.40 5.68
CA ALA A 167 3.83 2.43 6.20
C ALA A 167 2.89 1.88 7.28
N ASP A 168 2.31 0.69 7.05
CA ASP A 168 1.43 0.03 8.03
C ASP A 168 2.11 -0.17 9.37
N THR A 169 3.38 -0.56 9.33
CA THR A 169 4.13 -0.85 10.54
C THR A 169 4.35 0.39 11.39
N VAL A 170 4.69 1.50 10.73
CA VAL A 170 4.90 2.78 11.42
C VAL A 170 3.58 3.30 11.98
N GLU A 171 2.48 3.13 11.24
CA GLU A 171 1.14 3.51 11.69
C GLU A 171 0.60 2.67 12.85
N LEU A 172 0.85 1.36 12.85
CA LEU A 172 0.45 0.42 13.90
C LEU A 172 1.15 0.63 15.24
N GLN A 173 2.23 1.43 15.24
CA GLN A 173 3.16 1.61 16.35
C GLN A 173 3.81 0.28 16.73
N VAL A 174 5.09 0.16 16.42
CA VAL A 174 5.88 -1.06 16.61
C VAL A 174 5.74 -1.65 18.02
N ASP A 175 5.63 -0.81 19.04
CA ASP A 175 5.50 -1.19 20.45
C ASP A 175 4.21 -1.95 20.80
N LYS A 176 3.19 -1.87 19.93
CA LYS A 176 1.90 -2.56 20.08
C LYS A 176 1.85 -3.93 19.37
N ILE A 177 2.83 -4.24 18.52
CA ILE A 177 2.85 -5.49 17.76
C ILE A 177 3.61 -6.54 18.58
N MET A 178 2.90 -7.57 19.06
CA MET A 178 3.52 -8.69 19.79
C MET A 178 4.15 -9.72 18.85
N GLY A 179 3.63 -9.79 17.63
CA GLY A 179 3.97 -10.75 16.60
C GLY A 179 3.06 -10.55 15.39
N PHE A 180 3.43 -11.09 14.23
CA PHE A 180 2.55 -11.02 13.06
C PHE A 180 2.63 -12.25 12.16
N ALA A 181 1.55 -12.47 11.41
CA ALA A 181 1.52 -13.42 10.32
C ALA A 181 0.93 -12.82 9.05
N THR A 182 1.57 -13.07 7.90
CA THR A 182 1.11 -12.59 6.59
C THR A 182 0.95 -13.72 5.57
N VAL A 183 -0.07 -13.61 4.71
CA VAL A 183 -0.31 -14.59 3.62
C VAL A 183 0.73 -14.48 2.52
N GLN A 184 1.14 -13.26 2.19
CA GLN A 184 2.22 -12.97 1.26
C GLN A 184 3.49 -12.61 2.02
N GLY A 185 4.62 -12.81 1.35
CA GLY A 185 5.93 -12.42 1.83
C GLY A 185 6.93 -13.57 1.80
N GLY A 186 8.16 -13.19 2.06
CA GLY A 186 9.30 -14.11 2.12
C GLY A 186 10.40 -13.52 2.98
N LYS A 187 11.52 -14.23 3.09
CA LYS A 187 12.65 -13.82 3.94
C LYS A 187 13.24 -12.45 3.59
N THR A 188 13.05 -11.99 2.36
CA THR A 188 13.53 -10.72 1.80
C THR A 188 12.40 -9.70 1.57
N SER A 189 11.16 -10.04 1.90
CA SER A 189 10.03 -9.11 1.77
C SER A 189 10.12 -7.97 2.80
N HIS A 190 9.39 -6.87 2.57
CA HIS A 190 9.26 -5.76 3.53
C HIS A 190 8.90 -6.24 4.93
N ALA A 191 7.86 -7.07 5.06
CA ALA A 191 7.48 -7.71 6.30
C ALA A 191 8.61 -8.60 6.86
N GLY A 192 9.27 -9.36 6.01
CA GLY A 192 10.39 -10.24 6.38
C GLY A 192 11.58 -9.50 6.99
N ILE A 193 12.00 -8.40 6.36
CA ILE A 193 13.12 -7.56 6.81
C ILE A 193 12.73 -6.89 8.13
N LEU A 194 11.52 -6.33 8.19
CA LEU A 194 11.00 -5.67 9.37
C LEU A 194 11.00 -6.56 10.61
N ALA A 195 10.47 -7.79 10.52
CA ALA A 195 10.42 -8.71 11.66
C ALA A 195 11.79 -8.97 12.25
N LYS A 196 12.82 -9.08 11.39
CA LYS A 196 14.20 -9.30 11.80
C LYS A 196 14.78 -8.07 12.46
N SER A 197 14.60 -6.89 11.86
CA SER A 197 15.11 -5.64 12.39
C SER A 197 14.52 -5.31 13.77
N LEU A 198 13.25 -5.66 14.00
CA LEU A 198 12.55 -5.38 15.25
C LEU A 198 12.58 -6.52 16.28
N GLY A 199 13.10 -7.70 15.91
CA GLY A 199 13.10 -8.87 16.78
C GLY A 199 11.70 -9.36 17.16
N ILE A 200 10.69 -9.07 16.34
CA ILE A 200 9.29 -9.43 16.60
C ILE A 200 9.02 -10.82 16.02
N PRO A 201 8.41 -11.76 16.77
CA PRO A 201 8.05 -13.08 16.26
C PRO A 201 7.17 -12.99 15.01
N ALA A 202 7.57 -13.63 13.91
CA ALA A 202 6.85 -13.52 12.64
C ALA A 202 6.91 -14.76 11.76
N VAL A 203 5.79 -15.03 11.09
CA VAL A 203 5.60 -16.10 10.09
C VAL A 203 4.99 -15.49 8.82
N VAL A 204 5.49 -15.84 7.65
CA VAL A 204 4.95 -15.34 6.36
C VAL A 204 4.69 -16.51 5.40
N GLY A 205 3.78 -16.35 4.44
CA GLY A 205 3.43 -17.42 3.48
C GLY A 205 2.56 -18.48 4.13
#